data_AF-A0A845L4G8-F1
#
_entry.id   AF-A0A845L4G8-F1
#
_cell.length_a   1.000
_cell.length_b   1.000
_cell.length_c   1.000
_cell.angle_alpha   90.00
_cell.angle_beta   90.00
_cell.angle_gamma   90.00
#
_symmetry.space_group_name_H-M   'P 1'
#
loop_
_entity.id
_entity.type
_entity.pdbx_description
1 polymer ?
#
loop_
_entity_poly.entity_id
_entity_poly.type
_entity_poly.pdbx_seq_one_letter_code
_entity_poly.pdbx_strand_id
1 'polypeptide(L)'
;MIEQDKKWAGERYLNYDLIFCAKDSSPLDPRVFTRMFEKLLIEAGLLKTTFHSLRHTAGLLILESTNSLNYPKELKERVLREAG
;
A
#
# COMPACT_ATOMS: atom_id res chain seq x y z
N MET A 1 0.56 18.85 -8.96
CA MET A 1 -0.73 18.40 -8.40
C MET A 1 -1.42 19.49 -7.58
N ILE A 2 -0.70 20.18 -6.67
CA ILE A 2 -1.27 21.04 -5.62
C ILE A 2 -2.15 22.22 -6.10
N GLU A 3 -1.84 22.91 -7.20
CA GLU A 3 -2.56 24.14 -7.59
C GLU A 3 -3.94 23.89 -8.24
N GLN A 4 -4.09 22.78 -8.96
CA GLN A 4 -5.34 22.42 -9.65
C GLN A 4 -6.37 21.85 -8.68
N ASP A 5 -5.92 21.02 -7.73
CA ASP A 5 -6.78 20.42 -6.71
C ASP A 5 -7.33 21.49 -5.76
N LYS A 6 -6.50 22.50 -5.41
CA LYS A 6 -6.92 23.70 -4.68
C LYS A 6 -8.04 24.46 -5.40
N LYS A 7 -7.90 24.69 -6.70
CA LYS A 7 -8.93 25.36 -7.51
C LYS A 7 -10.22 24.56 -7.61
N TRP A 8 -10.12 23.23 -7.64
CA TRP A 8 -11.29 22.35 -7.75
C TRP A 8 -12.06 22.22 -6.42
N ALA A 9 -11.34 22.13 -5.30
CA ALA A 9 -11.95 22.01 -3.97
C ALA A 9 -12.53 23.34 -3.44
N GLY A 10 -12.05 24.49 -3.94
CA GLY A 10 -12.58 25.82 -3.59
C GLY A 10 -12.56 26.07 -2.08
N GLU A 11 -13.68 26.54 -1.52
CA GLU A 11 -13.82 26.83 -0.08
C GLU A 11 -13.74 25.60 0.82
N ARG A 12 -13.84 24.38 0.26
CA ARG A 12 -13.73 23.12 1.01
C ARG A 12 -12.30 22.62 1.13
N TYR A 13 -11.34 23.31 0.51
CA TYR A 13 -9.94 22.94 0.60
C TYR A 13 -9.41 23.16 2.03
N LEU A 14 -9.14 22.06 2.72
CA LEU A 14 -8.47 22.06 4.01
C LEU A 14 -7.00 21.69 3.80
N ASN A 15 -6.09 22.62 4.12
CA ASN A 15 -4.67 22.43 3.86
C ASN A 15 -4.03 21.52 4.92
N TYR A 16 -4.08 20.21 4.68
CA TYR A 16 -3.47 19.19 5.53
C TYR A 16 -2.04 18.82 5.13
N ASP A 17 -1.47 19.49 4.12
CA ASP A 17 -0.15 19.18 3.53
C ASP A 17 0.01 17.69 3.13
N LEU A 18 -1.09 17.10 2.66
CA LEU A 18 -1.14 15.68 2.30
C LEU A 18 -0.51 15.44 0.93
N ILE A 19 0.40 14.47 0.86
CA ILE A 19 0.97 13.96 -0.40
C ILE A 19 -0.05 13.08 -1.14
N PHE A 20 -0.88 12.33 -0.41
CA PHE A 20 -1.97 11.51 -0.94
C PHE A 20 -3.30 11.94 -0.33
N CYS A 21 -4.22 12.40 -1.17
CA CYS A 21 -5.54 12.85 -0.76
C CYS A 21 -6.62 12.33 -1.70
N ALA A 22 -7.87 12.34 -1.22
CA ALA A 22 -9.03 12.14 -2.08
C ALA A 22 -9.21 13.35 -3.01
N LYS A 23 -10.10 13.23 -4.01
CA LYS A 23 -10.33 14.29 -5.02
C LYS A 23 -10.74 15.63 -4.42
N ASP A 24 -11.35 15.61 -3.24
CA ASP A 24 -11.77 16.78 -2.47
C ASP A 24 -10.68 17.29 -1.51
N SER A 25 -9.44 16.82 -1.65
CA SER A 25 -8.30 17.14 -0.78
C SER A 25 -8.40 16.62 0.67
N SER A 26 -9.41 15.80 0.98
CA SER A 26 -9.52 15.15 2.29
C SER A 26 -8.56 13.96 2.43
N PRO A 27 -8.26 13.51 3.67
CA PRO A 27 -7.53 12.27 3.88
C PRO A 27 -8.22 11.08 3.20
N LEU A 28 -7.43 10.16 2.66
CA LEU A 28 -7.98 8.92 2.09
C LEU A 28 -8.67 8.08 3.17
N ASP A 29 -9.95 7.73 2.95
CA ASP A 29 -10.65 6.78 3.82
C ASP A 29 -9.99 5.39 3.69
N PRO A 30 -9.58 4.75 4.80
CA PRO A 30 -8.91 3.46 4.77
C PRO A 30 -9.71 2.36 4.05
N ARG A 31 -11.05 2.37 4.15
CA ARG A 31 -11.91 1.38 3.51
C ARG A 31 -11.97 1.57 2.01
N VAL A 32 -12.00 2.83 1.55
CA VAL A 32 -11.93 3.17 0.12
C VAL A 32 -10.58 2.70 -0.43
N PHE A 33 -9.51 2.97 0.30
CA PHE A 33 -8.18 2.50 -0.06
C PHE A 33 -8.08 0.98 -0.13
N THR A 34 -8.59 0.24 0.86
CA THR A 34 -8.63 -1.23 0.83
C THR A 34 -9.40 -1.76 -0.38
N ARG A 35 -10.57 -1.18 -0.70
CA ARG A 35 -11.35 -1.61 -1.88
C ARG A 35 -10.61 -1.33 -3.19
N MET A 36 -9.90 -0.22 -3.28
CA MET A 36 -9.06 0.10 -4.43
C MET A 36 -7.92 -0.93 -4.55
N PHE A 37 -7.27 -1.27 -3.44
CA PHE A 37 -6.23 -2.29 -3.42
C PHE A 37 -6.75 -3.67 -3.83
N GLU A 38 -7.90 -4.10 -3.32
CA GLU A 38 -8.54 -5.37 -3.73
C GLU A 38 -8.83 -5.43 -5.24
N LYS A 39 -9.29 -4.32 -5.84
CA LYS A 39 -9.49 -4.25 -7.30
C LYS A 39 -8.18 -4.44 -8.06
N LEU A 40 -7.10 -3.80 -7.61
CA LEU A 40 -5.79 -3.95 -8.24
C LEU A 40 -5.29 -5.39 -8.17
N LEU A 41 -5.55 -6.11 -7.07
CA LEU A 41 -5.20 -7.54 -6.97
C LEU A 41 -5.96 -8.37 -8.02
N ILE A 42 -7.26 -8.11 -8.20
CA ILE A 42 -8.09 -8.80 -9.20
C ILE A 42 -7.58 -8.51 -10.62
N GLU A 43 -7.29 -7.24 -10.92
CA GLU A 43 -6.76 -6.82 -12.23
C GLU A 43 -5.38 -7.43 -12.51
N ALA A 44 -4.56 -7.63 -11.47
CA ALA A 44 -3.27 -8.30 -11.56
C ALA A 44 -3.37 -9.84 -11.57
N GLY A 45 -4.56 -10.42 -11.38
CA GLY A 45 -4.75 -11.87 -11.28
C GLY A 45 -4.13 -12.49 -10.02
N LEU A 46 -3.95 -11.70 -8.96
CA LEU A 46 -3.33 -12.13 -7.70
C LEU A 46 -4.39 -12.59 -6.69
N LEU A 47 -3.99 -13.48 -5.78
CA LEU A 47 -4.84 -13.87 -4.66
C LEU A 47 -5.16 -12.67 -3.77
N LYS A 48 -6.33 -12.73 -3.13
CA LYS A 48 -6.76 -11.73 -2.17
C LYS A 48 -5.82 -11.72 -0.97
N THR A 49 -5.18 -10.58 -0.72
CA THR A 49 -4.34 -10.34 0.46
C THR A 49 -4.61 -8.96 1.05
N THR A 50 -4.04 -8.68 2.22
CA THR A 50 -4.18 -7.36 2.87
C THR A 50 -3.09 -6.40 2.40
N PHE A 51 -3.37 -5.10 2.46
CA PHE A 51 -2.34 -4.10 2.17
C PHE A 51 -1.14 -4.20 3.15
N HIS A 52 -1.40 -4.60 4.40
CA HIS A 52 -0.36 -4.80 5.40
C HIS A 52 0.64 -5.91 5.00
N SER A 53 0.17 -6.93 4.28
CA SER A 53 1.03 -8.01 3.76
C SER A 53 2.17 -7.48 2.90
N LEU A 54 1.96 -6.39 2.14
CA LEU A 54 3.02 -5.76 1.35
C LEU A 54 4.17 -5.25 2.21
N ARG A 55 3.88 -4.76 3.43
CA ARG A 55 4.91 -4.31 4.38
C ARG A 55 5.75 -5.48 4.87
N HIS A 56 5.14 -6.65 5.09
CA HIS A 56 5.88 -7.87 5.43
C HIS A 56 6.79 -8.29 4.27
N THR A 57 6.27 -8.32 3.04
CA THR A 57 7.08 -8.63 1.85
C THR A 57 8.23 -7.65 1.68
N ALA A 58 7.99 -6.34 1.81
CA ALA A 58 9.03 -5.32 1.71
C ALA A 58 10.11 -5.50 2.79
N GLY A 59 9.71 -5.78 4.04
CA GLY A 59 10.66 -6.07 5.12
C GLY A 59 11.53 -7.28 4.81
N LEU A 60 10.94 -8.37 4.29
CA LEU A 60 11.69 -9.56 3.90
C LEU A 60 12.67 -9.27 2.76
N LEU A 61 12.24 -8.56 1.72
CA LEU A 61 13.10 -8.20 0.58
C LEU A 61 14.28 -7.31 1.01
N ILE A 62 14.03 -6.33 1.88
CA ILE A 62 15.08 -5.50 2.46
C ILE A 62 16.07 -6.40 3.21
N LEU A 63 15.57 -7.25 4.10
CA LEU A 63 16.42 -8.11 4.90
C LEU A 63 17.24 -9.11 4.04
N GLU A 64 16.66 -9.65 2.97
CA GLU A 64 17.34 -10.53 2.01
C GLU A 64 18.43 -9.76 1.24
N SER A 65 18.12 -8.56 0.77
CA SER A 65 19.07 -7.70 0.03
C SER A 65 20.19 -7.13 0.89
N THR A 66 19.95 -6.88 2.18
CA THR A 66 20.98 -6.40 3.11
C THR A 66 21.80 -7.53 3.72
N ASN A 67 21.54 -8.78 3.33
CA ASN A 67 22.20 -9.99 3.84
C ASN A 67 22.20 -10.06 5.39
N SER A 68 21.25 -9.38 6.02
CA SER A 68 21.18 -9.19 7.48
C SER A 68 20.41 -10.32 8.17
N LEU A 69 20.09 -11.37 7.42
CA LEU A 69 19.30 -12.52 7.87
C LEU A 69 20.16 -13.77 7.98
N ASN A 70 20.24 -14.30 9.20
CA ASN A 70 20.43 -15.74 9.41
C ASN A 70 19.05 -16.39 9.46
N TYR A 71 18.43 -16.71 8.31
CA TYR A 71 17.17 -17.47 8.30
C TYR A 71 17.43 -18.98 8.27
N PRO A 72 16.80 -19.77 9.16
CA PRO A 72 16.64 -21.19 8.95
C PRO A 72 15.72 -21.44 7.73
N LYS A 73 16.11 -22.39 6.88
CA LYS A 73 15.47 -22.69 5.58
C LYS A 73 13.94 -22.83 5.64
N GLU A 74 13.41 -23.29 6.76
CA GLU A 74 11.99 -23.57 7.02
C GLU A 74 11.09 -22.31 6.96
N LEU A 75 11.60 -21.14 7.35
CA LEU A 75 10.81 -19.90 7.29
C LEU A 75 10.64 -19.39 5.85
N LYS A 76 11.64 -19.64 4.98
CA LYS A 76 11.61 -19.27 3.56
C LYS A 76 10.47 -20.01 2.85
N GLU A 77 10.29 -21.29 3.18
CA GLU A 77 9.23 -22.13 2.61
C GLU A 77 7.82 -21.74 3.10
N ARG A 78 7.67 -21.34 4.37
CA ARG A 78 6.37 -20.89 4.90
C ARG A 78 5.93 -19.58 4.26
N VAL A 79 6.83 -18.60 4.15
CA VAL A 79 6.47 -17.31 3.55
C VAL A 79 6.20 -17.43 2.05
N LEU A 80 6.93 -18.30 1.32
CA LEU A 80 6.63 -18.59 -0.09
C LEU A 80 5.25 -19.25 -0.29
N ARG A 81 4.75 -19.99 0.70
CA ARG A 81 3.40 -20.56 0.67
C ARG A 81 2.30 -19.57 1.02
N GLU A 82 2.59 -18.55 1.84
CA GLU A 82 1.63 -17.51 2.22
C GLU A 82 1.60 -16.33 1.24
N ALA A 83 2.63 -16.19 0.41
CA ALA A 83 2.73 -15.19 -0.65
C ALA A 83 2.13 -15.64 -2.00
N GLY A 84 1.71 -16.90 -2.11
CA GLY A 84 1.08 -17.48 -3.30
C GLY A 84 -0.42 -17.61 -3.13
#